data_AF-A0A523YY57-F1
#
_entry.id   AF-A0A523YY57-F1
#
_cell.length_a   1.000
_cell.length_b   1.000
_cell.length_c   1.000
_cell.angle_alpha   90.00
_cell.angle_beta   90.00
_cell.angle_gamma   90.00
#
_symmetry.space_group_name_H-M   'P 1'
#
loop_
_entity.id
_entity.type
_entity.pdbx_description
1 polymer ?
#
loop_
_entity_poly.entity_id
_entity_poly.type
_entity_poly.pdbx_seq_one_letter_code
_entity_poly.pdbx_strand_id
1 'polypeptide(L)'
;MKAIIMAGGFGTRLRPLTINLPKPMVPIANLPIMEHVVGLLAKHGITDITASLYFQPDTIRNHFGDGRAFGVTMDYMQPEEDFGTAGAVRSALSVVNEPVLVISGDLITDFDLSEALNWHRQKKAEATILLTRVENPLAYGIVITDQDGRIVRFLEKPSWGEAFSDTINTGIYILEPGAIQLIPPKTNFDFSQNLYPLMLSRKMRLYGKIMSGYWKDVGNVDEYRRTHIDFYEGNLQLNLKGEATQRKGGTVYKGANVHIEEGVELTGREVLGNDVYLESGVKLHNCVVGNRTRVGGRCDLKNSVIWADCTIGAETVMRASVVCNRAHVGENVQLLDDVIVSDDCAIGDAATVKANCKIWPGKTVDAGAIVSTSIVWGEKWNRELFTNSKITGLALTEITPEMAVRVGAAFGAFLGQGNTVVTSRDASDTSRLLKRGLISGLLAAGVNVSDLETLPIPVVRYSLQKGGHAAGIYVRHSPKDYRLIDFIFFDGSGLDMPTAKLKKVERMYFGEDFARASLDHIGRLEILEPVLDNYRRDFLMEIDVDTIKKAGFKVVIDHSNGSSSQIFPTLFGELGISAVELNATLNPRKFSSSP
;
A
#
# COMPACT_ATOMS: atom_id res chain seq x y z
N MET A 1 40.43 5.38 0.42
CA MET A 1 39.25 5.32 1.31
C MET A 1 38.06 4.95 0.46
N LYS A 2 37.32 3.92 0.89
CA LYS A 2 36.15 3.41 0.18
C LYS A 2 34.86 3.94 0.80
N ALA A 3 33.81 3.98 0.00
CA ALA A 3 32.44 4.15 0.50
C ALA A 3 31.58 2.92 0.25
N ILE A 4 30.70 2.62 1.20
CA ILE A 4 29.63 1.64 1.02
C ILE A 4 28.29 2.34 1.06
N ILE A 5 27.52 2.20 -0.03
CA ILE A 5 26.14 2.66 -0.10
C ILE A 5 25.21 1.51 0.28
N MET A 6 24.42 1.67 1.34
CA MET A 6 23.40 0.70 1.73
C MET A 6 22.12 0.94 0.91
N ALA A 7 21.83 0.07 -0.06
CA ALA A 7 20.72 0.22 -1.01
C ALA A 7 19.69 -0.93 -0.90
N GLY A 8 19.58 -1.57 0.27
CA GLY A 8 18.86 -2.84 0.47
C GLY A 8 17.37 -2.75 0.85
N GLY A 9 16.78 -1.56 0.99
CA GLY A 9 15.42 -1.40 1.52
C GLY A 9 14.29 -1.70 0.51
N PHE A 10 13.24 -2.41 0.95
CA PHE A 10 12.02 -2.66 0.14
C PHE A 10 11.19 -1.40 -0.15
N GLY A 11 11.40 -0.30 0.58
CA GLY A 11 10.69 0.97 0.36
C GLY A 11 9.17 0.90 0.55
N THR A 12 8.63 -0.05 1.34
CA THR A 12 7.18 -0.32 1.42
C THR A 12 6.32 0.88 1.84
N ARG A 13 6.85 1.76 2.70
CA ARG A 13 6.18 2.99 3.16
C ARG A 13 6.12 4.10 2.09
N LEU A 14 6.91 3.98 1.03
CA LEU A 14 6.89 4.88 -0.13
C LEU A 14 5.87 4.45 -1.19
N ARG A 15 5.19 3.32 -1.01
CA ARG A 15 4.23 2.82 -1.99
C ARG A 15 3.08 3.81 -2.21
N PRO A 16 2.63 3.99 -3.47
CA PRO A 16 2.92 3.14 -4.63
C PRO A 16 4.20 3.49 -5.42
N LEU A 17 4.98 4.51 -5.03
CA LEU A 17 6.16 4.98 -5.79
C LEU A 17 7.24 3.90 -5.98
N THR A 18 7.32 2.94 -5.06
CA THR A 18 8.37 1.91 -4.99
C THR A 18 7.89 0.51 -5.38
N ILE A 19 6.76 0.39 -6.09
CA ILE A 19 6.27 -0.92 -6.53
C ILE A 19 7.16 -1.48 -7.65
N ASN A 20 7.45 -0.66 -8.66
CA ASN A 20 8.27 -1.04 -9.81
C ASN A 20 9.67 -0.39 -9.81
N LEU A 21 10.05 0.25 -8.69
CA LEU A 21 11.30 1.00 -8.58
C LEU A 21 11.90 0.81 -7.18
N PRO A 22 13.19 0.47 -7.05
CA PRO A 22 13.80 0.38 -5.73
C PRO A 22 13.93 1.77 -5.10
N LYS A 23 13.80 1.86 -3.76
CA LYS A 23 13.81 3.14 -3.01
C LYS A 23 14.97 4.07 -3.41
N PRO A 24 16.23 3.60 -3.54
CA PRO A 24 17.37 4.46 -3.92
C PRO A 24 17.23 5.07 -5.32
N MET A 25 16.37 4.51 -6.18
CA MET A 25 16.14 4.96 -7.55
C MET A 25 14.96 5.92 -7.70
N VAL A 26 14.19 6.15 -6.64
CA VAL A 26 13.09 7.13 -6.65
C VAL A 26 13.65 8.52 -6.95
N PRO A 27 13.11 9.26 -7.92
CA PRO A 27 13.70 10.52 -8.36
C PRO A 27 13.33 11.70 -7.45
N ILE A 28 14.33 12.46 -7.01
CA ILE A 28 14.17 13.79 -6.43
C ILE A 28 14.70 14.80 -7.46
N ALA A 29 13.82 15.70 -7.92
CA ALA A 29 14.15 16.68 -8.96
C ALA A 29 14.80 16.04 -10.21
N ASN A 30 14.16 14.98 -10.75
CA ASN A 30 14.60 14.19 -11.92
C ASN A 30 15.88 13.37 -11.76
N LEU A 31 16.49 13.32 -10.57
CA LEU A 31 17.67 12.48 -10.30
C LEU A 31 17.35 11.44 -9.23
N PRO A 32 17.74 10.16 -9.39
CA PRO A 32 17.65 9.15 -8.34
C PRO A 32 18.23 9.63 -6.99
N ILE A 33 17.62 9.28 -5.86
CA ILE A 33 18.17 9.59 -4.52
C ILE A 33 19.62 9.13 -4.40
N MET A 34 19.93 7.91 -4.86
CA MET A 34 21.28 7.37 -4.84
C MET A 34 22.26 8.16 -5.72
N GLU A 35 21.79 8.81 -6.78
CA GLU A 35 22.65 9.64 -7.62
C GLU A 35 23.07 10.92 -6.89
N HIS A 36 22.20 11.50 -6.06
CA HIS A 36 22.59 12.59 -5.15
C HIS A 36 23.67 12.14 -4.15
N VAL A 37 23.55 10.93 -3.61
CA VAL A 37 24.55 10.34 -2.70
C VAL A 37 25.90 10.13 -3.42
N VAL A 38 25.88 9.53 -4.62
CA VAL A 38 27.11 9.32 -5.42
C VAL A 38 27.75 10.67 -5.77
N GLY A 39 26.95 11.67 -6.16
CA GLY A 39 27.44 13.03 -6.44
C GLY A 39 28.06 13.69 -5.22
N LEU A 40 27.49 13.50 -4.03
CA LEU A 40 28.05 13.99 -2.77
C LEU A 40 29.40 13.33 -2.47
N LEU A 41 29.49 12.01 -2.59
CA LEU A 41 30.74 11.27 -2.38
C LEU A 41 31.84 11.74 -3.35
N ALA A 42 31.51 11.84 -4.64
CA ALA A 42 32.43 12.32 -5.67
C ALA A 42 32.92 13.75 -5.39
N LYS A 43 32.02 14.66 -4.98
CA LYS A 43 32.35 16.04 -4.61
C LYS A 43 33.39 16.11 -3.48
N HIS A 44 33.36 15.16 -2.54
CA HIS A 44 34.30 15.07 -1.43
C HIS A 44 35.50 14.14 -1.71
N GLY A 45 35.71 13.74 -2.97
CA GLY A 45 36.86 12.94 -3.39
C GLY A 45 36.80 11.46 -3.00
N ILE A 46 35.62 10.95 -2.63
CA ILE A 46 35.39 9.54 -2.32
C ILE A 46 34.85 8.86 -3.57
N THR A 47 35.76 8.23 -4.33
CA THR A 47 35.47 7.74 -5.68
C THR A 47 35.46 6.23 -5.82
N ASP A 48 35.89 5.45 -4.82
CA ASP A 48 35.79 3.99 -4.80
C ASP A 48 34.56 3.59 -3.97
N ILE A 49 33.48 3.18 -4.64
CA ILE A 49 32.16 2.98 -4.05
C ILE A 49 31.70 1.53 -4.27
N THR A 50 31.21 0.89 -3.22
CA THR A 50 30.51 -0.40 -3.33
C THR A 50 29.06 -0.24 -2.87
N ALA A 51 28.09 -0.61 -3.71
CA ALA A 51 26.67 -0.58 -3.33
C ALA A 51 26.19 -1.96 -2.88
N SER A 52 25.61 -2.03 -1.68
CA SER A 52 24.94 -3.23 -1.16
C SER A 52 23.49 -3.25 -1.61
N LEU A 53 23.18 -4.10 -2.59
CA LEU A 53 21.88 -4.18 -3.26
C LEU A 53 21.01 -5.31 -2.69
N TYR A 54 19.69 -5.19 -2.87
CA TYR A 54 18.74 -6.25 -2.51
C TYR A 54 17.53 -6.31 -3.45
N PHE A 55 16.66 -5.30 -3.41
CA PHE A 55 15.44 -5.25 -4.23
C PHE A 55 15.74 -4.65 -5.62
N GLN A 56 15.37 -5.36 -6.69
CA GLN A 56 15.59 -4.96 -8.09
C GLN A 56 17.02 -4.44 -8.38
N PRO A 57 18.07 -5.23 -8.11
CA PRO A 57 19.46 -4.79 -8.21
C PRO A 57 19.85 -4.36 -9.63
N ASP A 58 19.23 -4.96 -10.66
CA ASP A 58 19.55 -4.67 -12.05
C ASP A 58 19.16 -3.25 -12.44
N THR A 59 18.10 -2.67 -11.86
CA THR A 59 17.73 -1.26 -12.07
C THR A 59 18.86 -0.32 -11.63
N ILE A 60 19.49 -0.61 -10.50
CA ILE A 60 20.61 0.18 -9.97
C ILE A 60 21.86 -0.05 -10.82
N ARG A 61 22.21 -1.31 -11.11
CA ARG A 61 23.38 -1.66 -11.94
C ARG A 61 23.32 -1.05 -13.33
N ASN A 62 22.15 -1.09 -13.98
CA ASN A 62 21.96 -0.57 -15.33
C ASN A 62 22.09 0.97 -15.38
N HIS A 63 21.66 1.67 -14.32
CA HIS A 63 21.77 3.13 -14.25
C HIS A 63 23.21 3.59 -13.98
N PHE A 64 23.88 2.99 -13.01
CA PHE A 64 25.19 3.44 -12.56
C PHE A 64 26.36 2.81 -13.34
N GLY A 65 26.17 1.64 -13.95
CA GLY A 65 27.22 0.93 -14.67
C GLY A 65 28.45 0.70 -13.80
N ASP A 66 29.64 1.00 -14.30
CA ASP A 66 30.88 0.98 -13.51
C ASP A 66 31.19 2.31 -12.78
N GLY A 67 30.25 3.26 -12.79
CA GLY A 67 30.37 4.56 -12.13
C GLY A 67 31.12 5.63 -12.91
N ARG A 68 31.79 5.30 -14.03
CA ARG A 68 32.65 6.27 -14.75
C ARG A 68 31.90 7.51 -15.24
N ALA A 69 30.64 7.34 -15.64
CA ALA A 69 29.77 8.45 -16.06
C ALA A 69 29.46 9.45 -14.92
N PHE A 70 29.71 9.06 -13.67
CA PHE A 70 29.48 9.86 -12.46
C PHE A 70 30.80 10.28 -11.79
N GLY A 71 31.96 10.05 -12.43
CA GLY A 71 33.28 10.42 -11.90
C GLY A 71 33.76 9.52 -10.76
N VAL A 72 33.21 8.31 -10.63
CA VAL A 72 33.54 7.33 -9.58
C VAL A 72 33.81 5.95 -10.19
N THR A 73 34.27 5.01 -9.37
CA THR A 73 34.29 3.57 -9.65
C THR A 73 33.24 2.92 -8.78
N MET A 74 32.37 2.10 -9.36
CA MET A 74 31.29 1.43 -8.65
C MET A 74 31.36 -0.09 -8.79
N ASP A 75 31.38 -0.75 -7.64
CA ASP A 75 31.16 -2.18 -7.49
C ASP A 75 29.78 -2.44 -6.84
N TYR A 76 29.27 -3.65 -7.03
CA TYR A 76 27.97 -4.05 -6.49
C TYR A 76 28.08 -5.35 -5.76
N MET A 77 27.49 -5.39 -4.57
CA MET A 77 27.39 -6.59 -3.77
C MET A 77 25.93 -6.87 -3.47
N GLN A 78 25.51 -8.12 -3.63
CA GLN A 78 24.17 -8.58 -3.29
C GLN A 78 24.32 -9.70 -2.26
N PRO A 79 23.85 -9.51 -1.01
CA PRO A 79 23.90 -10.56 0.00
C PRO A 79 23.10 -11.80 -0.44
N GLU A 80 23.65 -12.98 -0.17
CA GLU A 80 22.96 -14.27 -0.38
C GLU A 80 21.79 -14.44 0.61
N GLU A 81 21.93 -13.88 1.81
CA GLU A 81 20.96 -13.92 2.90
C GLU A 81 20.88 -12.55 3.60
N ASP A 82 19.92 -12.37 4.51
CA ASP A 82 19.83 -11.17 5.33
C ASP A 82 20.86 -11.20 6.47
N PHE A 83 22.02 -10.60 6.20
CA PHE A 83 23.10 -10.44 7.17
C PHE A 83 22.94 -9.21 8.08
N GLY A 84 21.79 -8.53 8.08
CA GLY A 84 21.61 -7.29 8.82
C GLY A 84 22.47 -6.14 8.27
N THR A 85 22.30 -4.95 8.83
CA THR A 85 22.89 -3.71 8.27
C THR A 85 24.41 -3.70 8.30
N ALA A 86 25.03 -4.10 9.41
CA ALA A 86 26.49 -4.13 9.55
C ALA A 86 27.10 -5.36 8.87
N GLY A 87 26.42 -6.52 8.92
CA GLY A 87 26.86 -7.73 8.22
C GLY A 87 26.85 -7.58 6.70
N ALA A 88 25.88 -6.83 6.13
CA ALA A 88 25.88 -6.48 4.71
C ALA A 88 27.11 -5.62 4.33
N VAL A 89 27.44 -4.61 5.12
CA VAL A 89 28.65 -3.78 4.94
C VAL A 89 29.91 -4.63 5.03
N ARG A 90 30.03 -5.52 6.02
CA ARG A 90 31.17 -6.42 6.16
C ARG A 90 31.31 -7.35 4.94
N SER A 91 30.20 -7.82 4.39
CA SER A 91 30.19 -8.74 3.26
C SER A 91 30.50 -8.04 1.93
N ALA A 92 30.26 -6.74 1.83
CA ALA A 92 30.69 -5.90 0.71
C ALA A 92 32.20 -5.62 0.69
N LEU A 93 32.92 -5.90 1.79
CA LEU A 93 34.37 -5.69 1.89
C LEU A 93 35.12 -7.02 1.76
N SER A 94 35.82 -7.21 0.64
CA SER A 94 36.73 -8.35 0.45
C SER A 94 38.00 -8.25 1.31
N VAL A 95 38.50 -7.03 1.51
CA VAL A 95 39.67 -6.71 2.32
C VAL A 95 39.35 -5.52 3.23
N VAL A 96 39.73 -5.62 4.51
CA VAL A 96 39.49 -4.59 5.52
C VAL A 96 40.82 -4.10 6.06
N ASN A 97 41.44 -3.19 5.32
CA ASN A 97 42.77 -2.62 5.57
C ASN A 97 42.79 -1.08 5.64
N GLU A 98 41.71 -0.42 5.21
CA GLU A 98 41.57 1.04 5.23
C GLU A 98 40.20 1.44 5.82
N PRO A 99 40.04 2.71 6.25
CA PRO A 99 38.76 3.18 6.76
C PRO A 99 37.70 3.20 5.67
N VAL A 100 36.45 2.98 6.05
CA VAL A 100 35.30 2.94 5.15
C VAL A 100 34.24 3.94 5.61
N LEU A 101 33.74 4.73 4.67
CA LEU A 101 32.54 5.54 4.89
C LEU A 101 31.29 4.74 4.50
N VAL A 102 30.35 4.58 5.40
CA VAL A 102 29.06 3.94 5.11
C VAL A 102 28.01 5.04 5.02
N ILE A 103 27.15 4.99 4.00
CA ILE A 103 26.06 5.94 3.81
C ILE A 103 24.82 5.20 3.29
N SER A 104 23.64 5.58 3.78
CA SER A 104 22.40 5.00 3.27
C SER A 104 22.04 5.59 1.89
N GLY A 105 21.60 4.74 0.96
CA GLY A 105 21.32 5.11 -0.44
C GLY A 105 20.00 5.84 -0.66
N ASP A 106 19.27 6.14 0.41
CA ASP A 106 17.93 6.72 0.42
C ASP A 106 17.86 8.06 1.19
N LEU A 107 19.02 8.70 1.39
CA LEU A 107 19.18 9.98 2.07
C LEU A 107 19.38 11.12 1.07
N ILE A 108 18.84 12.29 1.39
CA ILE A 108 19.19 13.55 0.75
C ILE A 108 19.90 14.42 1.79
N THR A 109 21.14 14.80 1.50
CA THR A 109 21.96 15.61 2.40
C THR A 109 23.03 16.39 1.65
N ASP A 110 23.42 17.54 2.22
CA ASP A 110 24.50 18.40 1.72
C ASP A 110 25.68 18.49 2.72
N PHE A 111 25.74 17.57 3.70
CA PHE A 111 26.80 17.52 4.70
C PHE A 111 28.21 17.56 4.09
N ASP A 112 29.09 18.35 4.69
CA ASP A 112 30.51 18.36 4.34
C ASP A 112 31.21 17.10 4.86
N LEU A 113 31.34 16.10 3.98
CA LEU A 113 32.00 14.83 4.33
C LEU A 113 33.51 15.01 4.57
N SER A 114 34.15 16.01 3.95
CA SER A 114 35.56 16.32 4.18
C SER A 114 35.79 16.80 5.60
N GLU A 115 34.91 17.66 6.12
CA GLU A 115 34.91 18.09 7.52
C GLU A 115 34.76 16.90 8.47
N ALA A 116 33.81 16.01 8.16
CA ALA A 116 33.53 14.83 8.98
C ALA A 116 34.74 13.89 9.06
N LEU A 117 35.39 13.62 7.92
CA LEU A 117 36.60 12.81 7.83
C LEU A 117 37.79 13.42 8.57
N ASN A 118 37.99 14.74 8.46
CA ASN A 118 39.06 15.44 9.18
C ASN A 118 38.85 15.36 10.69
N TRP A 119 37.62 15.54 11.15
CA TRP A 119 37.28 15.44 12.57
C TRP A 119 37.47 14.02 13.11
N HIS A 120 37.05 12.99 12.35
CA HIS A 120 37.27 11.59 12.69
C HIS A 120 38.75 11.27 12.94
N ARG A 121 39.64 11.74 12.05
CA ARG A 121 41.09 11.59 12.18
C ARG A 121 41.64 12.34 13.40
N GLN A 122 41.19 13.57 13.65
CA GLN A 122 41.63 14.37 14.80
C GLN A 122 41.29 13.69 16.14
N LYS A 123 40.09 13.09 16.25
CA LYS A 123 39.67 12.36 17.44
C LYS A 123 40.33 10.97 17.57
N LYS A 124 41.04 10.50 16.54
CA LYS A 124 41.57 9.13 16.44
C LYS A 124 40.48 8.10 16.72
N ALA A 125 39.27 8.37 16.24
CA ALA A 125 38.10 7.54 16.50
C ALA A 125 38.26 6.17 15.84
N GLU A 126 37.68 5.13 16.45
CA GLU A 126 37.55 3.80 15.82
C GLU A 126 36.26 3.69 15.02
N ALA A 127 35.24 4.47 15.40
CA ALA A 127 34.06 4.72 14.60
C ALA A 127 33.51 6.12 14.91
N THR A 128 33.00 6.79 13.88
CA THR A 128 32.25 8.04 14.00
C THR A 128 30.88 7.90 13.37
N ILE A 129 29.83 8.23 14.14
CA ILE A 129 28.46 8.36 13.65
C ILE A 129 28.19 9.84 13.36
N LEU A 130 27.71 10.17 12.16
CA LEU A 130 27.25 11.51 11.88
C LEU A 130 25.82 11.67 12.43
N LEU A 131 25.60 12.79 13.10
CA LEU A 131 24.38 13.08 13.85
C LEU A 131 23.72 14.36 13.31
N THR A 132 22.41 14.44 13.47
CA THR A 132 21.65 15.68 13.24
C THR A 132 20.61 15.86 14.35
N ARG A 133 20.03 17.06 14.45
CA ARG A 133 18.94 17.35 15.38
C ARG A 133 17.61 17.42 14.63
N VAL A 134 16.59 16.76 15.17
CA VAL A 134 15.23 16.76 14.62
C VAL A 134 14.21 17.01 15.72
N GLU A 135 13.10 17.66 15.38
CA GLU A 135 12.02 17.93 16.34
C GLU A 135 11.36 16.65 16.85
N ASN A 136 11.21 15.63 15.99
CA ASN A 136 10.63 14.34 16.35
C ASN A 136 11.63 13.18 16.07
N PRO A 137 12.29 12.65 17.11
CA PRO A 137 13.33 11.64 16.95
C PRO A 137 12.82 10.18 16.93
N LEU A 138 11.53 9.93 17.12
CA LEU A 138 10.98 8.59 17.39
C LEU A 138 11.16 7.58 16.25
N ALA A 139 11.31 8.07 15.02
CA ALA A 139 11.53 7.23 13.86
C ALA A 139 12.99 6.73 13.74
N TYR A 140 13.90 7.22 14.59
CA TYR A 140 15.35 7.09 14.43
C TYR A 140 16.04 6.57 15.70
N GLY A 141 17.33 6.24 15.58
CA GLY A 141 18.18 5.97 16.74
C GLY A 141 18.66 7.25 17.39
N ILE A 142 18.40 7.42 18.69
CA ILE A 142 18.83 8.58 19.48
C ILE A 142 20.20 8.34 20.11
N VAL A 143 21.01 9.39 20.15
CA VAL A 143 22.40 9.34 20.58
C VAL A 143 22.68 10.44 21.59
N ILE A 144 23.27 10.08 22.74
CA ILE A 144 23.87 11.06 23.65
C ILE A 144 25.38 10.97 23.52
N THR A 145 26.00 12.14 23.37
CA THR A 145 27.45 12.31 23.46
C THR A 145 27.84 13.10 24.71
N ASP A 146 29.06 12.90 25.21
CA ASP A 146 29.69 13.83 26.13
C ASP A 146 30.17 15.12 25.41
N GLN A 147 30.83 16.02 26.14
CA GLN A 147 31.34 17.29 25.61
C GLN A 147 32.41 17.11 24.53
N ASP A 148 33.12 15.98 24.52
CA ASP A 148 34.14 15.65 23.54
C ASP A 148 33.58 14.92 22.31
N GLY A 149 32.26 14.67 22.29
CA GLY A 149 31.57 13.95 21.23
C GLY A 149 31.63 12.43 21.40
N ARG A 150 32.10 11.89 22.52
CA ARG A 150 32.13 10.44 22.74
C ARG A 150 30.72 9.95 23.02
N ILE A 151 30.29 8.88 22.34
CA ILE A 151 28.96 8.31 22.56
C ILE A 151 28.92 7.65 23.94
N VAL A 152 27.99 8.09 24.79
CA VAL A 152 27.77 7.52 26.12
C VAL A 152 26.54 6.61 26.15
N ARG A 153 25.56 6.91 25.29
CA ARG A 153 24.32 6.13 25.19
C ARG A 153 23.80 6.18 23.76
N PHE A 154 23.31 5.03 23.31
CA PHE A 154 22.67 4.85 22.01
C PHE A 154 21.39 4.05 22.25
N LEU A 155 20.27 4.47 21.66
CA LEU A 155 19.00 3.75 21.72
C LEU A 155 18.31 3.82 20.36
N GLU A 156 18.01 2.67 19.76
CA GLU A 156 17.32 2.58 18.47
C GLU A 156 15.80 2.70 18.67
N LYS A 157 15.14 3.59 17.92
CA LYS A 157 13.68 3.77 17.84
C LYS A 157 13.00 3.78 19.22
N PRO A 158 13.24 4.84 20.01
CA PRO A 158 12.66 4.96 21.35
C PRO A 158 11.14 5.09 21.28
N SER A 159 10.44 4.61 22.32
CA SER A 159 9.07 5.05 22.58
C SER A 159 9.06 6.51 23.08
N TRP A 160 7.88 7.16 23.07
CA TRP A 160 7.73 8.53 23.60
C TRP A 160 8.27 8.72 25.02
N GLY A 161 8.15 7.71 25.88
CA GLY A 161 8.67 7.75 27.25
C GLY A 161 10.18 7.55 27.37
N GLU A 162 10.84 7.14 26.29
CA GLU A 162 12.28 6.85 26.23
C GLU A 162 13.05 7.90 25.42
N ALA A 163 12.37 8.83 24.74
CA ALA A 163 13.00 9.88 23.97
C ALA A 163 13.69 10.90 24.89
N PHE A 164 15.01 10.75 25.06
CA PHE A 164 15.84 11.59 25.94
C PHE A 164 16.73 12.59 25.18
N SER A 165 16.69 12.59 23.84
CA SER A 165 17.48 13.49 23.00
C SER A 165 16.79 13.73 21.66
N ASP A 166 16.98 14.91 21.10
CA ASP A 166 16.61 15.30 19.73
C ASP A 166 17.69 14.94 18.70
N THR A 167 18.83 14.42 19.16
CA THR A 167 20.00 14.12 18.35
C THR A 167 19.93 12.68 17.85
N ILE A 168 19.88 12.52 16.54
CA ILE A 168 19.62 11.25 15.87
C ILE A 168 20.81 10.77 15.02
N ASN A 169 20.88 9.47 14.84
CA ASN A 169 21.74 8.78 13.88
C ASN A 169 21.26 9.07 12.44
N THR A 170 22.17 9.56 11.59
CA THR A 170 21.86 9.96 10.21
C THR A 170 21.95 8.83 9.18
N GLY A 171 22.40 7.64 9.58
CA GLY A 171 22.71 6.56 8.61
C GLY A 171 24.07 6.71 7.93
N ILE A 172 24.91 7.64 8.39
CA ILE A 172 26.24 7.92 7.84
C ILE A 172 27.31 7.66 8.90
N TYR A 173 28.26 6.78 8.56
CA TYR A 173 29.28 6.28 9.49
C TYR A 173 30.67 6.34 8.87
N ILE A 174 31.70 6.58 9.68
CA ILE A 174 33.10 6.42 9.31
C ILE A 174 33.68 5.34 10.22
N LEU A 175 34.14 4.23 9.66
CA LEU A 175 34.56 3.05 10.40
C LEU A 175 36.02 2.73 10.10
N GLU A 176 36.83 2.58 11.15
CA GLU A 176 38.20 2.07 11.03
C GLU A 176 38.20 0.53 10.88
N PRO A 177 39.25 -0.06 10.27
CA PRO A 177 39.36 -1.51 10.10
C PRO A 177 39.12 -2.32 11.38
N GLY A 178 39.61 -1.82 12.52
CA GLY A 178 39.43 -2.47 13.83
C GLY A 178 37.97 -2.58 14.27
N ALA A 179 37.13 -1.59 13.95
CA ALA A 179 35.69 -1.65 14.24
C ALA A 179 34.97 -2.62 13.29
N ILE A 180 35.32 -2.59 12.01
CA ILE A 180 34.73 -3.47 10.99
C ILE A 180 35.05 -4.95 11.27
N GLN A 181 36.24 -5.26 11.80
CA GLN A 181 36.66 -6.62 12.17
C GLN A 181 35.87 -7.22 13.34
N LEU A 182 35.10 -6.42 14.09
CA LEU A 182 34.19 -6.93 15.11
C LEU A 182 32.94 -7.57 14.51
N ILE A 183 32.61 -7.24 13.26
CA ILE A 183 31.43 -7.75 12.58
C ILE A 183 31.74 -9.16 12.07
N PRO A 184 31.08 -10.20 12.60
CA PRO A 184 31.30 -11.57 12.14
C PRO A 184 30.88 -11.71 10.67
N PRO A 185 31.68 -12.40 9.83
CA PRO A 185 31.34 -12.60 8.42
C PRO A 185 30.08 -13.47 8.28
N LYS A 186 29.27 -13.20 7.24
CA LYS A 186 28.07 -13.99 6.88
C LYS A 186 27.12 -14.26 8.07
N THR A 187 26.96 -13.28 8.95
CA THR A 187 26.15 -13.40 10.15
C THR A 187 25.20 -12.22 10.22
N ASN A 188 23.96 -12.46 10.64
CA ASN A 188 23.01 -11.39 10.90
C ASN A 188 23.54 -10.49 12.04
N PHE A 189 23.96 -9.27 11.69
CA PHE A 189 24.61 -8.34 12.60
C PHE A 189 24.26 -6.90 12.21
N ASP A 190 23.69 -6.14 13.14
CA ASP A 190 23.23 -4.77 12.94
C ASP A 190 24.14 -3.72 13.60
N PHE A 191 24.20 -2.53 13.00
CA PHE A 191 24.95 -1.40 13.55
C PHE A 191 24.43 -1.01 14.94
N SER A 192 23.13 -0.71 15.01
CA SER A 192 22.46 -0.18 16.19
C SER A 192 22.26 -1.21 17.30
N GLN A 193 21.94 -2.45 16.94
CA GLN A 193 21.61 -3.51 17.90
C GLN A 193 22.84 -4.31 18.35
N ASN A 194 23.91 -4.36 17.55
CA ASN A 194 25.07 -5.21 17.86
C ASN A 194 26.39 -4.44 17.88
N LEU A 195 26.78 -3.76 16.79
CA LEU A 195 28.11 -3.16 16.68
C LEU A 195 28.34 -2.06 17.73
N TYR A 196 27.46 -1.05 17.80
CA TYR A 196 27.65 0.07 18.71
C TYR A 196 27.57 -0.35 20.19
N PRO A 197 26.59 -1.18 20.62
CA PRO A 197 26.59 -1.73 21.97
C PRO A 197 27.88 -2.51 22.30
N LEU A 198 28.39 -3.30 21.35
CA LEU A 198 29.64 -4.04 21.53
C LEU A 198 30.84 -3.09 21.69
N MET A 199 30.96 -2.07 20.84
CA MET A 199 32.03 -1.07 20.93
C MET A 199 32.00 -0.30 22.26
N LEU A 200 30.81 0.07 22.73
CA LEU A 200 30.60 0.71 24.03
C LEU A 200 31.03 -0.21 25.18
N SER A 201 30.62 -1.49 25.15
CA SER A 201 31.01 -2.46 26.16
C SER A 201 32.52 -2.68 26.24
N ARG A 202 33.21 -2.61 25.09
CA ARG A 202 34.68 -2.71 24.97
C ARG A 202 35.40 -1.39 25.23
N LYS A 203 34.68 -0.32 25.60
CA LYS A 203 35.21 1.03 25.83
C LYS A 203 36.02 1.58 24.65
N MET A 204 35.65 1.20 23.43
CA MET A 204 36.28 1.68 22.20
C MET A 204 36.00 3.17 21.98
N ARG A 205 36.77 3.76 21.05
CA ARG A 205 36.67 5.17 20.65
C ARG A 205 35.52 5.37 19.66
N LEU A 206 34.29 5.22 20.15
CA LEU A 206 33.06 5.49 19.40
C LEU A 206 32.60 6.94 19.64
N TYR A 207 32.51 7.71 18.56
CA TYR A 207 32.22 9.15 18.60
C TYR A 207 31.00 9.51 17.75
N GLY A 208 30.30 10.57 18.14
CA GLY A 208 29.22 11.20 17.39
C GLY A 208 29.58 12.63 17.00
N LYS A 209 29.43 13.00 15.73
CA LYS A 209 29.62 14.36 15.24
C LYS A 209 28.31 14.92 14.74
N ILE A 210 27.80 15.96 15.39
CA ILE A 210 26.64 16.72 14.90
C ILE A 210 27.08 17.52 13.67
N MET A 211 26.44 17.28 12.54
CA MET A 211 26.72 17.95 11.27
C MET A 211 25.81 19.17 11.09
N SER A 212 26.35 20.21 10.46
CA SER A 212 25.54 21.30 9.91
C SER A 212 25.18 21.01 8.46
N GLY A 213 23.95 21.34 8.07
CA GLY A 213 23.45 21.14 6.71
C GLY A 213 22.06 20.52 6.70
N TYR A 214 21.54 20.31 5.49
CA TYR A 214 20.32 19.59 5.23
C TYR A 214 20.54 18.07 5.37
N TRP A 215 19.58 17.39 5.99
CA TRP A 215 19.51 15.94 6.01
C TRP A 215 18.05 15.49 6.06
N LYS A 216 17.73 14.50 5.22
CA LYS A 216 16.40 13.91 5.16
C LYS A 216 16.48 12.43 4.75
N ASP A 217 15.87 11.55 5.54
CA ASP A 217 15.52 10.18 5.11
C ASP A 217 14.21 10.22 4.34
N VAL A 218 14.27 9.90 3.05
CA VAL A 218 13.09 9.84 2.18
C VAL A 218 12.35 8.52 2.40
N GLY A 219 11.84 8.30 3.62
CA GLY A 219 11.32 7.02 4.10
C GLY A 219 9.85 6.73 3.75
N ASN A 220 9.04 7.76 3.53
CA ASN A 220 7.60 7.68 3.22
C ASN A 220 7.23 8.78 2.18
N VAL A 221 5.99 8.75 1.68
CA VAL A 221 5.50 9.70 0.65
C VAL A 221 5.54 11.15 1.15
N ASP A 222 5.24 11.40 2.42
CA ASP A 222 5.21 12.76 2.97
C ASP A 222 6.62 13.33 3.03
N GLU A 223 7.62 12.53 3.40
CA GLU A 223 9.04 12.92 3.35
C GLU A 223 9.51 13.19 1.91
N TYR A 224 9.05 12.39 0.94
CA TYR A 224 9.33 12.64 -0.49
C TYR A 224 8.77 13.98 -0.96
N ARG A 225 7.53 14.31 -0.59
CA ARG A 225 6.91 15.61 -0.90
C ARG A 225 7.61 16.75 -0.19
N ARG A 226 7.89 16.59 1.11
CA ARG A 226 8.57 17.60 1.91
C ARG A 226 9.95 17.91 1.35
N THR A 227 10.69 16.90 0.88
CA THR A 227 11.99 17.08 0.21
C THR A 227 11.87 17.98 -1.02
N HIS A 228 10.82 17.80 -1.84
CA HIS A 228 10.56 18.68 -2.98
C HIS A 228 10.15 20.09 -2.55
N ILE A 229 9.31 20.23 -1.52
CA ILE A 229 8.96 21.53 -0.95
C ILE A 229 10.21 22.26 -0.44
N ASP A 230 11.08 21.60 0.32
CA ASP A 230 12.33 22.16 0.80
C ASP A 230 13.24 22.60 -0.37
N PHE A 231 13.25 21.84 -1.47
CA PHE A 231 13.93 22.23 -2.69
C PHE A 231 13.30 23.48 -3.33
N TYR A 232 11.97 23.57 -3.40
CA TYR A 232 11.26 24.72 -3.95
C TYR A 232 11.46 26.00 -3.12
N GLU A 233 11.44 25.87 -1.79
CA GLU A 233 11.65 26.94 -0.82
C GLU A 233 13.13 27.40 -0.76
N GLY A 234 14.05 26.60 -1.28
CA GLY A 234 15.49 26.90 -1.29
C GLY A 234 16.23 26.47 -0.02
N ASN A 235 15.56 25.74 0.87
CA ASN A 235 16.14 25.10 2.06
C ASN A 235 17.06 23.93 1.67
N LEU A 236 16.82 23.32 0.51
CA LEU A 236 17.64 22.27 -0.09
C LEU A 236 18.24 22.76 -1.42
N GLN A 237 19.56 22.63 -1.55
CA GLN A 237 20.28 22.93 -2.78
C GLN A 237 20.72 21.62 -3.42
N LEU A 238 20.25 21.37 -4.65
CA LEU A 238 20.59 20.16 -5.40
C LEU A 238 21.52 20.51 -6.55
N ASN A 239 22.51 19.65 -6.79
CA ASN A 239 23.38 19.77 -7.95
C ASN A 239 22.71 19.11 -9.17
N LEU A 240 21.79 19.83 -9.79
CA LEU A 240 21.04 19.33 -10.95
C LEU A 240 21.86 19.44 -12.23
N LYS A 241 21.72 18.43 -13.10
CA LYS A 241 22.28 18.45 -14.45
C LYS A 241 21.45 19.38 -15.34
N GLY A 242 22.10 20.20 -16.17
CA GLY A 242 21.44 21.06 -17.17
C GLY A 242 21.72 22.54 -17.01
N GLU A 243 21.12 23.36 -17.88
CA GLU A 243 21.26 24.81 -17.84
C GLU A 243 20.27 25.41 -16.83
N ALA A 244 20.80 26.00 -15.76
CA ALA A 244 20.01 26.81 -14.83
C ALA A 244 19.87 28.24 -15.37
N THR A 245 18.64 28.64 -15.70
CA THR A 245 18.34 30.00 -16.16
C THR A 245 17.50 30.72 -15.11
N GLN A 246 17.96 31.88 -14.65
CA GLN A 246 17.15 32.77 -13.82
C GLN A 246 16.13 33.53 -14.68
N ARG A 247 14.87 33.55 -14.24
CA ARG A 247 13.78 34.26 -14.90
C ARG A 247 13.02 35.13 -13.91
N LYS A 248 12.23 36.06 -14.44
CA LYS A 248 11.31 36.87 -13.63
C LYS A 248 10.28 35.93 -13.00
N GLY A 249 10.39 35.68 -11.71
CA GLY A 249 9.52 34.78 -10.96
C GLY A 249 10.17 33.49 -10.47
N GLY A 250 11.42 33.18 -10.82
CA GLY A 250 12.15 32.03 -10.26
C GLY A 250 13.25 31.43 -11.14
N THR A 251 13.62 30.18 -10.89
CA THR A 251 14.72 29.47 -11.55
C THR A 251 14.20 28.29 -12.36
N VAL A 252 14.66 28.16 -13.61
CA VAL A 252 14.31 27.03 -14.48
C VAL A 252 15.57 26.23 -14.80
N TYR A 253 15.56 24.94 -14.46
CA TYR A 253 16.58 23.96 -14.83
C TYR A 253 16.11 23.21 -16.06
N LYS A 254 16.85 23.29 -17.17
CA LYS A 254 16.48 22.62 -18.42
C LYS A 254 17.48 21.54 -18.80
N GLY A 255 16.94 20.37 -19.14
CA GLY A 255 17.64 19.34 -19.89
C GLY A 255 17.80 19.68 -21.37
N ALA A 256 18.25 18.70 -22.15
CA ALA A 256 18.39 18.81 -23.60
C ALA A 256 17.03 18.78 -24.31
N ASN A 257 16.93 19.44 -25.47
CA ASN A 257 15.76 19.40 -26.36
C ASN A 257 14.40 19.78 -25.72
N VAL A 258 14.41 20.70 -24.76
CA VAL A 258 13.17 21.19 -24.14
C VAL A 258 12.48 22.19 -25.08
N HIS A 259 11.26 21.88 -25.50
CA HIS A 259 10.40 22.76 -26.29
C HIS A 259 9.37 23.45 -25.40
N ILE A 260 9.35 24.79 -25.45
CA ILE A 260 8.43 25.62 -24.67
C ILE A 260 7.74 26.55 -25.67
N GLU A 261 6.44 26.34 -25.89
CA GLU A 261 5.64 27.19 -26.77
C GLU A 261 5.38 28.60 -26.18
N GLU A 262 4.81 29.48 -26.99
CA GLU A 262 4.47 30.84 -26.59
C GLU A 262 3.39 30.87 -25.49
N GLY A 263 3.52 31.80 -24.55
CA GLY A 263 2.55 31.98 -23.46
C GLY A 263 2.68 30.97 -22.30
N VAL A 264 3.70 30.12 -22.27
CA VAL A 264 3.98 29.26 -21.10
C VAL A 264 4.52 30.11 -19.93
N GLU A 265 3.87 30.00 -18.78
CA GLU A 265 4.26 30.67 -17.52
C GLU A 265 5.04 29.69 -16.64
N LEU A 266 6.28 30.03 -16.28
CA LEU A 266 7.15 29.25 -15.40
C LEU A 266 7.51 30.10 -14.18
N THR A 267 7.13 29.67 -12.97
CA THR A 267 7.31 30.46 -11.74
C THR A 267 7.82 29.60 -10.57
N GLY A 268 8.65 30.15 -9.70
CA GLY A 268 9.30 29.38 -8.65
C GLY A 268 10.45 28.53 -9.19
N ARG A 269 10.63 27.30 -8.70
CA ARG A 269 11.73 26.41 -9.13
C ARG A 269 11.20 25.30 -10.03
N GLU A 270 11.47 25.42 -11.33
CA GLU A 270 11.03 24.46 -12.35
C GLU A 270 12.18 23.56 -12.80
N VAL A 271 11.95 22.25 -12.84
CA VAL A 271 12.92 21.28 -13.34
C VAL A 271 12.32 20.56 -14.53
N LEU A 272 12.89 20.79 -15.72
CA LEU A 272 12.45 20.18 -16.97
C LEU A 272 13.52 19.19 -17.45
N GLY A 273 13.13 17.93 -17.58
CA GLY A 273 13.99 16.86 -18.09
C GLY A 273 14.32 17.02 -19.57
N ASN A 274 15.02 16.02 -20.13
CA ASN A 274 15.33 15.96 -21.56
C ASN A 274 14.07 15.67 -22.38
N ASP A 275 13.99 16.23 -23.58
CA ASP A 275 12.93 15.96 -24.57
C ASP A 275 11.51 16.27 -24.01
N VAL A 276 11.41 17.30 -23.17
CA VAL A 276 10.13 17.80 -22.62
C VAL A 276 9.46 18.74 -23.61
N TYR A 277 8.15 18.61 -23.76
CA TYR A 277 7.33 19.48 -24.60
C TYR A 277 6.22 20.15 -23.78
N LEU A 278 6.23 21.47 -23.69
CA LEU A 278 5.21 22.28 -23.03
C LEU A 278 4.43 23.08 -24.08
N GLU A 279 3.13 22.81 -24.19
CA GLU A 279 2.22 23.51 -25.11
C GLU A 279 1.81 24.91 -24.61
N SER A 280 1.25 25.70 -25.52
CA SER A 280 0.85 27.09 -25.30
C SER A 280 -0.09 27.24 -24.09
N GLY A 281 0.18 28.25 -23.27
CA GLY A 281 -0.64 28.62 -22.10
C GLY A 281 -0.50 27.73 -20.87
N VAL A 282 0.42 26.75 -20.86
CA VAL A 282 0.76 25.98 -19.65
C VAL A 282 1.27 26.90 -18.54
N LYS A 283 0.85 26.64 -17.30
CA LYS A 283 1.32 27.33 -16.10
C LYS A 283 1.94 26.32 -15.15
N LEU A 284 3.23 26.47 -14.90
CA LEU A 284 3.97 25.71 -13.90
C LEU A 284 4.34 26.62 -12.74
N HIS A 285 4.09 26.13 -11.53
CA HIS A 285 4.61 26.71 -10.31
C HIS A 285 5.22 25.63 -9.44
N ASN A 286 6.55 25.68 -9.24
CA ASN A 286 7.30 24.70 -8.47
C ASN A 286 7.03 23.27 -8.94
N CYS A 287 7.31 22.96 -10.20
CA CYS A 287 7.09 21.64 -10.75
C CYS A 287 8.40 20.95 -11.17
N VAL A 288 8.35 19.62 -11.13
CA VAL A 288 9.37 18.75 -11.74
C VAL A 288 8.68 17.98 -12.86
N VAL A 289 9.23 18.07 -14.07
CA VAL A 289 8.73 17.38 -15.27
C VAL A 289 9.83 16.47 -15.78
N GLY A 290 9.60 15.17 -15.73
CA GLY A 290 10.57 14.15 -16.12
C GLY A 290 10.81 14.07 -17.61
N ASN A 291 11.84 13.31 -17.99
CA ASN A 291 12.27 13.17 -19.38
C ASN A 291 11.14 12.65 -20.29
N ARG A 292 11.13 13.06 -21.56
CA ARG A 292 10.21 12.59 -22.60
C ARG A 292 8.73 12.76 -22.22
N THR A 293 8.42 13.84 -21.50
CA THR A 293 7.07 14.14 -21.03
C THR A 293 6.47 15.28 -21.84
N ARG A 294 5.18 15.13 -22.18
CA ARG A 294 4.39 16.16 -22.87
C ARG A 294 3.31 16.71 -21.95
N VAL A 295 3.23 18.03 -21.84
CA VAL A 295 2.19 18.73 -21.10
C VAL A 295 1.35 19.54 -22.09
N GLY A 296 0.07 19.19 -22.20
CA GLY A 296 -0.89 19.79 -23.10
C GLY A 296 -1.25 21.24 -22.72
N GLY A 297 -1.81 21.98 -23.67
CA GLY A 297 -2.03 23.41 -23.54
C GLY A 297 -2.95 23.77 -22.37
N ARG A 298 -2.76 24.98 -21.84
CA ARG A 298 -3.61 25.56 -20.77
C ARG A 298 -3.68 24.72 -19.47
N CYS A 299 -2.72 23.83 -19.21
CA CYS A 299 -2.63 23.16 -17.91
C CYS A 299 -2.23 24.13 -16.80
N ASP A 300 -2.68 23.88 -15.57
CA ASP A 300 -2.28 24.60 -14.36
C ASP A 300 -1.75 23.60 -13.33
N LEU A 301 -0.42 23.50 -13.23
CA LEU A 301 0.26 22.54 -12.37
C LEU A 301 1.02 23.27 -11.27
N LYS A 302 0.80 22.88 -10.01
CA LYS A 302 1.42 23.52 -8.85
C LYS A 302 1.99 22.50 -7.87
N ASN A 303 3.21 22.73 -7.40
CA ASN A 303 3.93 21.90 -6.42
C ASN A 303 3.91 20.40 -6.79
N SER A 304 3.95 20.09 -8.08
CA SER A 304 3.68 18.74 -8.59
C SER A 304 4.90 18.12 -9.23
N VAL A 305 5.00 16.80 -9.15
CA VAL A 305 6.12 16.02 -9.67
C VAL A 305 5.61 15.02 -10.69
N ILE A 306 6.09 15.15 -11.92
CA ILE A 306 5.79 14.24 -13.02
C ILE A 306 7.08 13.53 -13.38
N TRP A 307 7.06 12.20 -13.38
CA TRP A 307 8.21 11.37 -13.74
C TRP A 307 8.33 11.26 -15.27
N ALA A 308 9.12 10.30 -15.76
CA ALA A 308 9.46 10.19 -17.16
C ALA A 308 8.35 9.53 -17.99
N ASP A 309 8.36 9.81 -19.30
CA ASP A 309 7.51 9.17 -20.30
C ASP A 309 6.01 9.41 -20.08
N CYS A 310 5.65 10.54 -19.47
CA CYS A 310 4.25 10.86 -19.15
C CYS A 310 3.59 11.71 -20.25
N THR A 311 2.27 11.63 -20.32
CA THR A 311 1.45 12.57 -21.09
C THR A 311 0.41 13.18 -20.17
N ILE A 312 0.37 14.51 -20.11
CA ILE A 312 -0.65 15.28 -19.39
C ILE A 312 -1.50 16.00 -20.43
N GLY A 313 -2.78 15.66 -20.53
CA GLY A 313 -3.73 16.24 -21.49
C GLY A 313 -4.05 17.71 -21.18
N ALA A 314 -4.51 18.44 -22.19
CA ALA A 314 -4.81 19.86 -22.10
C ALA A 314 -5.82 20.19 -20.99
N GLU A 315 -5.76 21.41 -20.46
CA GLU A 315 -6.68 21.93 -19.43
C GLU A 315 -6.70 21.11 -18.12
N THR A 316 -5.66 20.30 -17.88
CA THR A 316 -5.51 19.52 -16.65
C THR A 316 -5.01 20.41 -15.51
N VAL A 317 -5.55 20.15 -14.32
CA VAL A 317 -5.16 20.83 -13.08
C VAL A 317 -4.54 19.82 -12.12
N MET A 318 -3.35 20.15 -11.60
CA MET A 318 -2.65 19.35 -10.60
C MET A 318 -2.24 20.20 -9.41
N ARG A 319 -2.44 19.66 -8.20
CA ARG A 319 -2.03 20.28 -6.93
C ARG A 319 -1.29 19.26 -6.08
N ALA A 320 -0.05 19.56 -5.69
CA ALA A 320 0.77 18.69 -4.83
C ALA A 320 0.80 17.21 -5.25
N SER A 321 0.63 16.95 -6.55
CA SER A 321 0.36 15.62 -7.09
C SER A 321 1.63 14.99 -7.61
N VAL A 322 1.71 13.66 -7.52
CA VAL A 322 2.82 12.88 -8.08
C VAL A 322 2.28 11.96 -9.18
N VAL A 323 2.83 12.07 -10.39
CA VAL A 323 2.49 11.23 -11.54
C VAL A 323 3.75 10.45 -11.93
N CYS A 324 3.70 9.12 -11.78
CA CYS A 324 4.84 8.23 -11.98
C CYS A 324 5.00 7.82 -13.45
N ASN A 325 5.95 6.94 -13.76
CA ASN A 325 6.43 6.74 -15.12
C ASN A 325 5.35 6.20 -16.05
N ARG A 326 5.39 6.61 -17.32
CA ARG A 326 4.49 6.08 -18.37
C ARG A 326 3.01 6.25 -18.06
N ALA A 327 2.66 7.17 -17.17
CA ALA A 327 1.27 7.48 -16.87
C ALA A 327 0.69 8.40 -17.96
N HIS A 328 -0.55 8.11 -18.34
CA HIS A 328 -1.34 8.92 -19.26
C HIS A 328 -2.46 9.59 -18.48
N VAL A 329 -2.44 10.92 -18.42
CA VAL A 329 -3.52 11.74 -17.86
C VAL A 329 -4.23 12.41 -19.02
N GLY A 330 -5.52 12.15 -19.18
CA GLY A 330 -6.36 12.70 -20.24
C GLY A 330 -6.58 14.21 -20.13
N GLU A 331 -7.45 14.74 -20.98
CA GLU A 331 -7.77 16.17 -21.01
C GLU A 331 -8.76 16.55 -19.90
N ASN A 332 -8.74 17.80 -19.44
CA ASN A 332 -9.66 18.32 -18.43
C ASN A 332 -9.66 17.54 -17.10
N VAL A 333 -8.57 16.84 -16.77
CA VAL A 333 -8.47 16.06 -15.54
C VAL A 333 -8.18 16.97 -14.34
N GLN A 334 -8.75 16.64 -13.18
CA GLN A 334 -8.46 17.30 -11.92
C GLN A 334 -7.81 16.33 -10.94
N LEU A 335 -6.51 16.50 -10.69
CA LEU A 335 -5.79 15.83 -9.61
C LEU A 335 -5.67 16.81 -8.44
N LEU A 336 -6.47 16.58 -7.40
CA LEU A 336 -6.48 17.44 -6.21
C LEU A 336 -5.26 17.19 -5.32
N ASP A 337 -5.20 17.85 -4.17
CA ASP A 337 -4.04 17.84 -3.28
C ASP A 337 -3.59 16.42 -2.92
N ASP A 338 -2.29 16.18 -2.99
CA ASP A 338 -1.68 14.95 -2.51
C ASP A 338 -2.16 13.67 -3.22
N VAL A 339 -2.59 13.79 -4.47
CA VAL A 339 -2.87 12.63 -5.33
C VAL A 339 -1.58 11.96 -5.79
N ILE A 340 -1.59 10.62 -5.87
CA ILE A 340 -0.52 9.84 -6.50
C ILE A 340 -1.12 9.01 -7.62
N VAL A 341 -0.62 9.20 -8.84
CA VAL A 341 -0.88 8.34 -9.99
C VAL A 341 0.39 7.53 -10.22
N SER A 342 0.32 6.21 -10.05
CA SER A 342 1.50 5.35 -10.16
C SER A 342 1.81 4.96 -11.61
N ASP A 343 2.82 4.11 -11.80
CA ASP A 343 3.33 3.80 -13.14
C ASP A 343 2.24 3.17 -14.01
N ASP A 344 2.31 3.40 -15.32
CA ASP A 344 1.46 2.74 -16.32
C ASP A 344 -0.05 2.95 -16.10
N CYS A 345 -0.45 4.00 -15.39
CA CYS A 345 -1.86 4.33 -15.17
C CYS A 345 -2.44 5.15 -16.33
N ALA A 346 -3.72 4.97 -16.61
CA ALA A 346 -4.47 5.78 -17.56
C ALA A 346 -5.64 6.47 -16.86
N ILE A 347 -5.63 7.79 -16.79
CA ILE A 347 -6.71 8.60 -16.24
C ILE A 347 -7.49 9.20 -17.40
N GLY A 348 -8.75 8.78 -17.59
CA GLY A 348 -9.59 9.24 -18.69
C GLY A 348 -9.98 10.72 -18.58
N ASP A 349 -10.38 11.29 -19.72
CA ASP A 349 -10.74 12.69 -19.85
C ASP A 349 -11.81 13.13 -18.84
N ALA A 350 -11.72 14.37 -18.36
CA ALA A 350 -12.63 14.97 -17.40
C ALA A 350 -12.77 14.23 -16.06
N ALA A 351 -11.90 13.26 -15.76
CA ALA A 351 -11.90 12.58 -14.46
C ALA A 351 -11.43 13.52 -13.33
N THR A 352 -11.92 13.26 -12.12
CA THR A 352 -11.50 13.97 -10.91
C THR A 352 -11.00 12.97 -9.88
N VAL A 353 -9.75 13.11 -9.45
CA VAL A 353 -9.18 12.33 -8.36
C VAL A 353 -9.11 13.21 -7.12
N LYS A 354 -9.86 12.83 -6.08
CA LYS A 354 -9.96 13.59 -4.82
C LYS A 354 -8.65 13.54 -4.05
N ALA A 355 -8.51 14.49 -3.13
CA ALA A 355 -7.29 14.66 -2.35
C ALA A 355 -6.90 13.37 -1.61
N ASN A 356 -5.60 13.15 -1.43
CA ASN A 356 -5.00 11.99 -0.75
C ASN A 356 -5.28 10.62 -1.41
N CYS A 357 -5.88 10.57 -2.60
CA CYS A 357 -6.12 9.31 -3.31
C CYS A 357 -4.84 8.82 -4.01
N LYS A 358 -4.64 7.50 -3.98
CA LYS A 358 -3.54 6.80 -4.63
C LYS A 358 -4.09 5.85 -5.69
N ILE A 359 -3.67 6.01 -6.93
CA ILE A 359 -3.95 5.09 -8.03
C ILE A 359 -2.71 4.20 -8.19
N TRP A 360 -2.84 2.92 -7.88
CA TRP A 360 -1.73 1.96 -7.95
C TRP A 360 -1.35 1.64 -9.40
N PRO A 361 -0.21 0.97 -9.66
CA PRO A 361 0.27 0.77 -11.02
C PRO A 361 -0.71 0.03 -11.93
N GLY A 362 -0.68 0.38 -13.22
CA GLY A 362 -1.42 -0.31 -14.27
C GLY A 362 -2.94 -0.16 -14.20
N LYS A 363 -3.46 0.87 -13.52
CA LYS A 363 -4.91 1.08 -13.35
C LYS A 363 -5.46 2.05 -14.38
N THR A 364 -6.70 1.80 -14.78
CA THR A 364 -7.46 2.71 -15.64
C THR A 364 -8.60 3.35 -14.85
N VAL A 365 -8.70 4.67 -14.93
CA VAL A 365 -9.83 5.46 -14.45
C VAL A 365 -10.63 5.90 -15.67
N ASP A 366 -11.92 5.56 -15.71
CA ASP A 366 -12.79 5.91 -16.84
C ASP A 366 -12.99 7.44 -16.96
N ALA A 367 -13.27 7.91 -18.17
CA ALA A 367 -13.56 9.32 -18.42
C ALA A 367 -14.76 9.82 -17.59
N GLY A 368 -14.63 11.02 -17.03
CA GLY A 368 -15.63 11.66 -16.16
C GLY A 368 -15.79 11.01 -14.77
N ALA A 369 -14.99 10.00 -14.43
CA ALA A 369 -15.07 9.35 -13.13
C ALA A 369 -14.61 10.26 -12.00
N ILE A 370 -15.23 10.12 -10.83
CA ILE A 370 -14.78 10.76 -9.59
C ILE A 370 -14.21 9.68 -8.69
N VAL A 371 -12.90 9.73 -8.47
CA VAL A 371 -12.19 8.82 -7.57
C VAL A 371 -12.09 9.48 -6.21
N SER A 372 -12.86 8.98 -5.24
CA SER A 372 -12.86 9.46 -3.86
C SER A 372 -12.08 8.56 -2.88
N THR A 373 -11.60 7.41 -3.35
CA THR A 373 -10.81 6.46 -2.55
C THR A 373 -9.65 5.90 -3.37
N SER A 374 -8.58 5.46 -2.71
CA SER A 374 -7.40 4.91 -3.39
C SER A 374 -7.73 3.60 -4.12
N ILE A 375 -7.28 3.47 -5.36
CA ILE A 375 -7.47 2.26 -6.18
C ILE A 375 -6.23 1.37 -6.00
N VAL A 376 -6.37 0.34 -5.18
CA VAL A 376 -5.28 -0.58 -4.80
C VAL A 376 -5.36 -1.91 -5.56
N TRP A 377 -6.53 -2.54 -5.61
CA TRP A 377 -6.76 -3.89 -6.16
C TRP A 377 -7.79 -3.88 -7.31
N GLY A 378 -7.68 -4.84 -8.24
CA GLY A 378 -8.50 -4.94 -9.46
C GLY A 378 -7.98 -4.09 -10.63
N GLU A 379 -8.09 -4.54 -11.87
CA GLU A 379 -7.63 -3.79 -13.06
C GLU A 379 -8.54 -2.61 -13.41
N LYS A 380 -9.79 -2.63 -12.93
CA LYS A 380 -10.84 -1.69 -13.28
C LYS A 380 -11.70 -1.34 -12.07
N TRP A 381 -11.90 -0.04 -11.81
CA TRP A 381 -12.86 0.40 -10.80
C TRP A 381 -14.27 0.41 -11.40
N ASN A 382 -15.14 -0.48 -10.93
CA ASN A 382 -16.56 -0.48 -11.32
C ASN A 382 -17.36 0.50 -10.44
N ARG A 383 -18.34 1.14 -11.08
CA ARG A 383 -19.19 2.20 -10.53
C ARG A 383 -20.19 1.74 -9.45
N GLU A 384 -20.45 0.44 -9.30
CA GLU A 384 -21.51 -0.13 -8.44
C GLU A 384 -21.00 -1.36 -7.66
N LEU A 385 -21.31 -1.41 -6.35
CA LEU A 385 -21.07 -2.50 -5.40
C LEU A 385 -22.11 -3.61 -5.51
N PHE A 386 -23.39 -3.26 -5.74
CA PHE A 386 -24.48 -4.22 -5.87
C PHE A 386 -24.91 -4.38 -7.32
N THR A 387 -25.10 -5.62 -7.77
CA THR A 387 -25.79 -5.93 -9.02
C THR A 387 -27.06 -6.72 -8.68
N ASN A 388 -28.22 -6.13 -8.93
CA ASN A 388 -29.53 -6.64 -8.46
C ASN A 388 -29.58 -6.73 -6.93
N SER A 389 -29.76 -7.94 -6.39
CA SER A 389 -29.87 -8.26 -4.96
C SER A 389 -28.58 -8.80 -4.35
N LYS A 390 -27.44 -8.70 -5.07
CA LYS A 390 -26.20 -9.36 -4.68
C LYS A 390 -24.93 -8.54 -4.88
N ILE A 391 -23.90 -8.89 -4.11
CA ILE A 391 -22.51 -8.53 -4.35
C ILE A 391 -21.81 -9.79 -4.87
N THR A 392 -21.11 -9.69 -5.99
CA THR A 392 -20.35 -10.80 -6.59
C THR A 392 -18.92 -10.34 -6.86
N GLY A 393 -17.93 -11.14 -6.50
CA GLY A 393 -16.52 -10.86 -6.78
C GLY A 393 -15.61 -12.02 -6.41
N LEU A 394 -14.35 -11.94 -6.83
CA LEU A 394 -13.32 -12.94 -6.53
C LEU A 394 -13.13 -13.10 -5.03
N ALA A 395 -13.22 -14.35 -4.57
CA ALA A 395 -13.09 -14.72 -3.17
C ALA A 395 -11.72 -14.33 -2.63
N LEU A 396 -11.67 -13.61 -1.50
CA LEU A 396 -10.44 -13.17 -0.81
C LEU A 396 -9.55 -12.19 -1.59
N THR A 397 -9.92 -11.81 -2.82
CA THR A 397 -9.23 -10.80 -3.63
C THR A 397 -10.08 -9.54 -3.76
N GLU A 398 -11.30 -9.69 -4.25
CA GLU A 398 -12.26 -8.59 -4.40
C GLU A 398 -13.23 -8.53 -3.22
N ILE A 399 -13.68 -9.70 -2.74
CA ILE A 399 -14.48 -9.81 -1.52
C ILE A 399 -13.58 -10.30 -0.38
N THR A 400 -13.08 -9.34 0.41
CA THR A 400 -12.21 -9.62 1.57
C THR A 400 -13.00 -9.68 2.89
N PRO A 401 -12.43 -10.24 3.96
CA PRO A 401 -13.04 -10.21 5.30
C PRO A 401 -13.34 -8.79 5.81
N GLU A 402 -12.45 -7.83 5.56
CA GLU A 402 -12.61 -6.43 5.96
C GLU A 402 -13.77 -5.77 5.22
N MET A 403 -13.89 -6.04 3.91
CA MET A 403 -15.03 -5.62 3.11
C MET A 403 -16.32 -6.22 3.66
N ALA A 404 -16.34 -7.51 4.03
CA ALA A 404 -17.50 -8.16 4.62
C ALA A 404 -17.96 -7.47 5.92
N VAL A 405 -17.02 -7.07 6.80
CA VAL A 405 -17.34 -6.28 8.01
C VAL A 405 -17.97 -4.94 7.66
N ARG A 406 -17.39 -4.20 6.71
CA ARG A 406 -17.92 -2.91 6.27
C ARG A 406 -19.30 -3.02 5.64
N VAL A 407 -19.53 -4.03 4.78
CA VAL A 407 -20.84 -4.31 4.18
C VAL A 407 -21.86 -4.62 5.27
N GLY A 408 -21.48 -5.44 6.26
CA GLY A 408 -22.34 -5.75 7.42
C GLY A 408 -22.72 -4.49 8.21
N ALA A 409 -21.75 -3.61 8.49
CA ALA A 409 -22.00 -2.36 9.21
C ALA A 409 -22.90 -1.40 8.41
N ALA A 410 -22.65 -1.22 7.12
CA ALA A 410 -23.48 -0.37 6.25
C ALA A 410 -24.90 -0.91 6.12
N PHE A 411 -25.07 -2.23 5.98
CA PHE A 411 -26.38 -2.87 5.93
C PHE A 411 -27.10 -2.75 7.29
N GLY A 412 -26.38 -2.91 8.39
CA GLY A 412 -26.92 -2.74 9.73
C GLY A 412 -27.39 -1.31 10.01
N ALA A 413 -26.57 -0.31 9.63
CA ALA A 413 -26.94 1.11 9.74
C ALA A 413 -28.18 1.45 8.91
N PHE A 414 -28.33 0.85 7.72
CA PHE A 414 -29.51 1.01 6.89
C PHE A 414 -30.79 0.45 7.55
N LEU A 415 -30.69 -0.70 8.23
CA LEU A 415 -31.83 -1.32 8.91
C LEU A 415 -32.19 -0.60 10.21
N GLY A 416 -31.19 -0.09 10.92
CA GLY A 416 -31.35 0.57 12.22
C GLY A 416 -31.28 -0.39 13.40
N GLN A 417 -30.88 0.14 14.56
CA GLN A 417 -30.63 -0.62 15.80
C GLN A 417 -31.86 -1.41 16.27
N GLY A 418 -31.61 -2.57 16.89
CA GLY A 418 -32.64 -3.45 17.47
C GLY A 418 -33.36 -4.37 16.48
N ASN A 419 -33.25 -4.11 15.16
CA ASN A 419 -33.75 -5.03 14.15
C ASN A 419 -32.96 -6.34 14.14
N THR A 420 -33.56 -7.41 13.59
CA THR A 420 -32.93 -8.73 13.48
C THR A 420 -32.75 -9.15 12.03
N VAL A 421 -31.56 -9.63 11.68
CA VAL A 421 -31.19 -10.14 10.35
C VAL A 421 -30.94 -11.64 10.41
N VAL A 422 -31.53 -12.39 9.48
CA VAL A 422 -31.23 -13.82 9.32
C VAL A 422 -29.98 -14.00 8.47
N THR A 423 -29.03 -14.81 8.92
CA THR A 423 -27.84 -15.14 8.12
C THR A 423 -27.71 -16.64 7.88
N SER A 424 -27.19 -17.03 6.72
CA SER A 424 -26.83 -18.43 6.40
C SER A 424 -25.76 -18.49 5.30
N ARG A 425 -25.27 -19.69 5.00
CA ARG A 425 -24.23 -19.92 3.97
C ARG A 425 -24.31 -21.29 3.32
N ASP A 426 -23.57 -21.46 2.22
CA ASP A 426 -23.15 -22.77 1.72
C ASP A 426 -22.12 -23.46 2.64
N ALA A 427 -21.66 -24.67 2.30
CA ALA A 427 -20.76 -25.47 3.15
C ALA A 427 -19.32 -24.92 3.27
N SER A 428 -18.89 -23.97 2.44
CA SER A 428 -17.47 -23.67 2.25
C SER A 428 -16.79 -22.98 3.43
N ASP A 429 -15.48 -23.22 3.56
CA ASP A 429 -14.62 -22.53 4.53
C ASP A 429 -14.59 -21.01 4.28
N THR A 430 -14.58 -20.60 3.00
CA THR A 430 -14.55 -19.20 2.58
C THR A 430 -15.85 -18.47 2.91
N SER A 431 -17.02 -19.05 2.58
CA SER A 431 -18.30 -18.46 2.95
C SER A 431 -18.47 -18.37 4.46
N ARG A 432 -17.95 -19.35 5.22
CA ARG A 432 -17.92 -19.29 6.69
C ARG A 432 -17.12 -18.11 7.21
N LEU A 433 -15.92 -17.88 6.66
CA LEU A 433 -15.08 -16.74 7.02
C LEU A 433 -15.78 -15.41 6.71
N LEU A 434 -16.29 -15.25 5.49
CA LEU A 434 -16.90 -14.00 5.03
C LEU A 434 -18.23 -13.70 5.74
N LYS A 435 -19.06 -14.72 6.00
CA LYS A 435 -20.30 -14.56 6.80
C LYS A 435 -19.99 -14.04 8.20
N ARG A 436 -18.93 -14.53 8.85
CA ARG A 436 -18.52 -14.03 10.18
C ARG A 436 -18.17 -12.54 10.14
N GLY A 437 -17.50 -12.08 9.08
CA GLY A 437 -17.25 -10.65 8.87
C GLY A 437 -18.53 -9.84 8.79
N LEU A 438 -19.50 -10.27 7.96
CA LEU A 438 -20.82 -9.63 7.86
C LEU A 438 -21.53 -9.56 9.23
N ILE A 439 -21.53 -10.66 9.98
CA ILE A 439 -22.12 -10.72 11.32
C ILE A 439 -21.45 -9.71 12.26
N SER A 440 -20.12 -9.67 12.31
CA SER A 440 -19.40 -8.69 13.15
C SER A 440 -19.78 -7.24 12.83
N GLY A 441 -19.94 -6.91 11.54
CA GLY A 441 -20.40 -5.59 11.11
C GLY A 441 -21.82 -5.26 11.57
N LEU A 442 -22.75 -6.22 11.42
CA LEU A 442 -24.15 -6.06 11.84
C LEU A 442 -24.28 -5.84 13.34
N LEU A 443 -23.59 -6.65 14.15
CA LEU A 443 -23.62 -6.53 15.61
C LEU A 443 -23.03 -5.18 16.08
N ALA A 444 -21.96 -4.72 15.42
CA ALA A 444 -21.35 -3.41 15.70
C ALA A 444 -22.25 -2.22 15.34
N ALA A 445 -23.19 -2.40 14.39
CA ALA A 445 -24.22 -1.43 14.07
C ALA A 445 -25.46 -1.52 15.00
N GLY A 446 -25.45 -2.42 15.98
CA GLY A 446 -26.55 -2.62 16.94
C GLY A 446 -27.72 -3.42 16.38
N VAL A 447 -27.50 -4.17 15.30
CA VAL A 447 -28.48 -5.08 14.68
C VAL A 447 -28.26 -6.49 15.22
N ASN A 448 -29.33 -7.14 15.62
CA ASN A 448 -29.32 -8.53 16.06
C ASN A 448 -29.17 -9.47 14.86
N VAL A 449 -28.53 -10.61 15.08
CA VAL A 449 -28.32 -11.62 14.06
C VAL A 449 -28.88 -12.95 14.54
N SER A 450 -29.74 -13.53 13.72
CA SER A 450 -30.18 -14.91 13.87
C SER A 450 -29.48 -15.78 12.82
N ASP A 451 -28.53 -16.59 13.24
CA ASP A 451 -27.72 -17.43 12.35
C ASP A 451 -28.33 -18.83 12.18
N LEU A 452 -28.60 -19.20 10.93
CA LEU A 452 -29.06 -20.53 10.52
C LEU A 452 -27.90 -21.46 10.14
N GLU A 453 -26.66 -21.01 10.34
CA GLU A 453 -25.44 -21.74 10.03
C GLU A 453 -25.30 -22.16 8.56
N THR A 454 -25.71 -23.38 8.22
CA THR A 454 -25.48 -24.07 6.93
C THR A 454 -26.80 -24.48 6.26
N LEU A 455 -27.85 -23.65 6.31
CA LEU A 455 -29.15 -24.01 5.73
C LEU A 455 -29.39 -23.33 4.37
N PRO A 456 -29.94 -24.03 3.37
CA PRO A 456 -30.06 -23.51 2.01
C PRO A 456 -31.05 -22.35 1.90
N ILE A 457 -30.96 -21.58 0.81
CA ILE A 457 -31.78 -20.39 0.54
C ILE A 457 -33.29 -20.59 0.78
N PRO A 458 -33.94 -21.71 0.38
CA PRO A 458 -35.37 -21.91 0.66
C PRO A 458 -35.71 -21.86 2.15
N VAL A 459 -34.86 -22.40 3.01
CA VAL A 459 -35.05 -22.37 4.47
C VAL A 459 -34.85 -20.97 5.03
N VAL A 460 -33.90 -20.21 4.47
CA VAL A 460 -33.72 -18.78 4.81
C VAL A 460 -34.97 -17.99 4.47
N ARG A 461 -35.54 -18.17 3.27
CA ARG A 461 -36.76 -17.48 2.85
C ARG A 461 -37.96 -17.84 3.74
N TYR A 462 -38.11 -19.12 4.08
CA TYR A 462 -39.12 -19.59 5.04
C TYR A 462 -38.97 -18.91 6.41
N SER A 463 -37.74 -18.85 6.93
CA SER A 463 -37.44 -18.21 8.22
C SER A 463 -37.74 -16.71 8.21
N LEU A 464 -37.50 -16.02 7.10
CA LEU A 464 -37.83 -14.60 6.94
C LEU A 464 -39.35 -14.40 6.96
N GLN A 465 -40.09 -15.20 6.19
CA GLN A 465 -41.55 -15.12 6.10
C GLN A 465 -42.25 -15.40 7.45
N LYS A 466 -41.70 -16.30 8.27
CA LYS A 466 -42.33 -16.74 9.55
C LYS A 466 -41.83 -15.98 10.79
N GLY A 467 -40.60 -15.47 10.77
CA GLY A 467 -39.89 -15.07 12.00
C GLY A 467 -39.84 -13.57 12.32
N GLY A 468 -40.57 -12.72 11.59
CA GLY A 468 -40.62 -11.27 11.88
C GLY A 468 -39.29 -10.54 11.71
N HIS A 469 -38.36 -11.12 10.94
CA HIS A 469 -37.03 -10.58 10.69
C HIS A 469 -37.08 -9.43 9.67
N ALA A 470 -36.18 -8.45 9.81
CA ALA A 470 -36.18 -7.27 8.94
C ALA A 470 -35.59 -7.55 7.55
N ALA A 471 -34.61 -8.45 7.47
CA ALA A 471 -33.90 -8.81 6.25
C ALA A 471 -33.12 -10.13 6.43
N GLY A 472 -32.58 -10.67 5.33
CA GLY A 472 -31.69 -11.83 5.37
C GLY A 472 -30.47 -11.69 4.47
N ILE A 473 -29.40 -12.43 4.79
CA ILE A 473 -28.17 -12.51 4.00
C ILE A 473 -27.74 -13.96 3.81
N TYR A 474 -27.39 -14.33 2.59
CA TYR A 474 -26.84 -15.64 2.26
C TYR A 474 -25.49 -15.54 1.55
N VAL A 475 -24.50 -16.29 2.04
CA VAL A 475 -23.13 -16.29 1.49
C VAL A 475 -22.83 -17.62 0.82
N ARG A 476 -22.38 -17.60 -0.45
CA ARG A 476 -21.97 -18.82 -1.16
C ARG A 476 -20.90 -18.57 -2.21
N HIS A 477 -20.22 -19.62 -2.64
CA HIS A 477 -19.56 -19.61 -3.94
C HIS A 477 -20.59 -19.49 -5.07
N SER A 478 -20.23 -18.74 -6.12
CA SER A 478 -21.13 -18.54 -7.25
C SER A 478 -21.31 -19.87 -8.01
N PRO A 479 -22.54 -20.29 -8.34
CA PRO A 479 -22.77 -21.50 -9.13
C PRO A 479 -22.17 -21.43 -10.54
N LYS A 480 -21.83 -20.22 -11.02
CA LYS A 480 -21.27 -19.99 -12.36
C LYS A 480 -19.74 -20.08 -12.40
N ASP A 481 -19.07 -19.68 -11.34
CA ASP A 481 -17.61 -19.71 -11.19
C ASP A 481 -17.28 -19.81 -9.71
N TYR A 482 -16.66 -20.91 -9.31
CA TYR A 482 -16.32 -21.18 -7.92
C TYR A 482 -15.27 -20.21 -7.37
N ARG A 483 -14.53 -19.48 -8.21
CA ARG A 483 -13.61 -18.44 -7.73
C ARG A 483 -14.35 -17.21 -7.23
N LEU A 484 -15.62 -17.05 -7.62
CA LEU A 484 -16.46 -15.95 -7.19
C LEU A 484 -17.27 -16.31 -5.94
N ILE A 485 -17.48 -15.33 -5.07
CA ILE A 485 -18.41 -15.39 -3.94
C ILE A 485 -19.60 -14.48 -4.23
N ASP A 486 -20.79 -14.93 -3.86
CA ASP A 486 -22.03 -14.16 -3.86
C ASP A 486 -22.44 -13.85 -2.41
N PHE A 487 -22.67 -12.57 -2.08
CA PHE A 487 -23.50 -12.15 -0.95
C PHE A 487 -24.88 -11.80 -1.48
N ILE A 488 -25.91 -12.54 -1.07
CA ILE A 488 -27.28 -12.37 -1.54
C ILE A 488 -28.12 -11.77 -0.41
N PHE A 489 -28.84 -10.69 -0.71
CA PHE A 489 -29.63 -9.94 0.26
C PHE A 489 -31.13 -10.14 0.01
N PHE A 490 -31.87 -10.42 1.09
CA PHE A 490 -33.32 -10.62 1.07
C PHE A 490 -34.02 -9.59 1.94
N ASP A 491 -35.27 -9.27 1.60
CA ASP A 491 -36.14 -8.50 2.48
C ASP A 491 -36.82 -9.37 3.54
N GLY A 492 -37.49 -8.73 4.50
CA GLY A 492 -38.19 -9.44 5.58
C GLY A 492 -39.33 -10.35 5.10
N SER A 493 -39.79 -10.25 3.85
CA SER A 493 -40.76 -11.19 3.28
C SER A 493 -40.12 -12.47 2.71
N GLY A 494 -38.77 -12.51 2.64
CA GLY A 494 -38.03 -13.58 2.00
C GLY A 494 -37.87 -13.41 0.50
N LEU A 495 -38.22 -12.25 -0.07
CA LEU A 495 -37.94 -11.92 -1.47
C LEU A 495 -36.55 -11.28 -1.61
N ASP A 496 -36.05 -11.22 -2.85
CA ASP A 496 -34.78 -10.55 -3.14
C ASP A 496 -34.87 -9.06 -2.80
N MET A 497 -33.87 -8.52 -2.10
CA MET A 497 -33.87 -7.13 -1.67
C MET A 497 -33.95 -6.19 -2.90
N PRO A 498 -34.92 -5.25 -2.97
CA PRO A 498 -35.04 -4.33 -4.09
C PRO A 498 -33.79 -3.45 -4.27
N THR A 499 -33.36 -3.27 -5.52
CA THR A 499 -32.18 -2.46 -5.88
C THR A 499 -32.21 -1.06 -5.30
N ALA A 500 -33.38 -0.43 -5.19
CA ALA A 500 -33.54 0.91 -4.60
C ALA A 500 -33.13 0.98 -3.11
N LYS A 501 -33.35 -0.10 -2.34
CA LYS A 501 -32.90 -0.20 -0.94
C LYS A 501 -31.39 -0.43 -0.89
N LEU A 502 -30.86 -1.31 -1.74
CA LEU A 502 -29.42 -1.59 -1.80
C LEU A 502 -28.58 -0.38 -2.25
N LYS A 503 -29.10 0.47 -3.13
CA LYS A 503 -28.45 1.74 -3.47
C LYS A 503 -28.30 2.69 -2.26
N LYS A 504 -29.15 2.59 -1.25
CA LYS A 504 -28.99 3.35 0.01
C LYS A 504 -27.86 2.75 0.86
N VAL A 505 -27.82 1.42 0.97
CA VAL A 505 -26.74 0.69 1.64
C VAL A 505 -25.39 0.98 1.00
N GLU A 506 -25.34 0.97 -0.33
CA GLU A 506 -24.16 1.30 -1.13
C GLU A 506 -23.64 2.71 -0.85
N ARG A 507 -24.54 3.71 -0.82
CA ARG A 507 -24.18 5.09 -0.46
C ARG A 507 -23.60 5.17 0.96
N MET A 508 -24.20 4.44 1.91
CA MET A 508 -23.67 4.37 3.29
C MET A 508 -22.28 3.71 3.29
N TYR A 509 -22.09 2.62 2.56
CA TYR A 509 -20.81 1.90 2.46
C TYR A 509 -19.69 2.80 1.91
N PHE A 510 -19.96 3.55 0.84
CA PHE A 510 -18.98 4.46 0.22
C PHE A 510 -18.81 5.79 0.98
N GLY A 511 -19.83 6.21 1.73
CA GLY A 511 -19.75 7.42 2.56
C GLY A 511 -18.88 7.27 3.81
N GLU A 512 -18.49 6.04 4.16
CA GLU A 512 -17.68 5.67 5.34
C GLU A 512 -18.21 6.17 6.71
N ASP A 513 -19.43 6.71 6.73
CA ASP A 513 -20.12 7.24 7.90
C ASP A 513 -21.28 6.30 8.26
N PHE A 514 -20.96 5.20 8.95
CA PHE A 514 -21.95 4.28 9.52
C PHE A 514 -21.91 4.38 11.05
N ALA A 515 -23.03 4.76 11.64
CA ALA A 515 -23.21 4.88 13.08
C ALA A 515 -22.86 3.56 13.78
N ARG A 516 -21.95 3.63 14.76
CA ARG A 516 -21.62 2.49 15.62
C ARG A 516 -22.55 2.48 16.83
N ALA A 517 -22.96 1.30 17.24
CA ALA A 517 -23.70 1.15 18.49
C ALA A 517 -22.83 1.61 19.67
N SER A 518 -23.47 2.22 20.67
CA SER A 518 -22.82 2.40 21.98
C SER A 518 -22.68 1.04 22.67
N LEU A 519 -21.85 0.98 23.72
CA LEU A 519 -21.58 -0.26 24.46
C LEU A 519 -22.87 -0.99 24.90
N ASP A 520 -23.90 -0.24 25.26
CA ASP A 520 -25.18 -0.78 25.75
C ASP A 520 -26.11 -1.30 24.63
N HIS A 521 -25.80 -0.99 23.37
CA HIS A 521 -26.68 -1.27 22.22
C HIS A 521 -26.02 -2.20 21.19
N ILE A 522 -24.96 -2.92 21.56
CA ILE A 522 -24.35 -3.94 20.68
C ILE A 522 -25.39 -5.03 20.38
N GLY A 523 -25.48 -5.41 19.10
CA GLY A 523 -26.42 -6.44 18.66
C GLY A 523 -26.11 -7.82 19.27
N ARG A 524 -27.12 -8.68 19.33
CA ARG A 524 -26.99 -10.06 19.83
C ARG A 524 -26.91 -11.05 18.69
N LEU A 525 -26.13 -12.11 18.88
CA LEU A 525 -26.05 -13.25 17.97
C LEU A 525 -26.75 -14.46 18.60
N GLU A 526 -27.75 -15.01 17.90
CA GLU A 526 -28.49 -16.20 18.32
C GLU A 526 -28.47 -17.25 17.20
N ILE A 527 -28.34 -18.52 17.57
CA ILE A 527 -28.47 -19.64 16.63
C ILE A 527 -29.94 -20.08 16.64
N LEU A 528 -30.55 -20.16 15.45
CA LEU A 528 -31.97 -20.47 15.29
C LEU A 528 -32.19 -22.00 15.15
N GLU A 529 -32.71 -22.63 16.20
CA GLU A 529 -33.09 -24.04 16.21
C GLU A 529 -34.47 -24.26 16.90
N PRO A 530 -35.32 -25.21 16.43
CA PRO A 530 -35.16 -26.08 15.25
C PRO A 530 -35.91 -25.55 14.02
N VAL A 531 -35.24 -24.83 13.12
CA VAL A 531 -35.88 -24.26 11.90
C VAL A 531 -36.12 -25.31 10.82
N LEU A 532 -35.23 -26.29 10.69
CA LEU A 532 -35.29 -27.28 9.62
C LEU A 532 -36.51 -28.23 9.77
N ASP A 533 -36.81 -28.67 10.98
CA ASP A 533 -37.96 -29.55 11.22
C ASP A 533 -39.29 -28.83 10.99
N ASN A 534 -39.38 -27.56 11.38
CA ASN A 534 -40.54 -26.71 11.09
C ASN A 534 -40.73 -26.52 9.58
N TYR A 535 -39.65 -26.23 8.85
CA TYR A 535 -39.69 -26.13 7.39
C TYR A 535 -40.17 -27.44 6.74
N ARG A 536 -39.63 -28.60 7.17
CA ARG A 536 -40.01 -29.91 6.63
C ARG A 536 -41.49 -30.20 6.86
N ARG A 537 -41.97 -30.04 8.10
CA ARG A 537 -43.37 -30.28 8.46
C ARG A 537 -44.30 -29.40 7.63
N ASP A 538 -44.04 -28.10 7.59
CA ASP A 538 -44.91 -27.16 6.88
C ASP A 538 -44.85 -27.41 5.36
N PHE A 539 -43.68 -27.73 4.79
CA PHE A 539 -43.54 -28.11 3.38
C PHE A 539 -44.40 -29.33 3.01
N LEU A 540 -44.43 -30.36 3.87
CA LEU A 540 -45.23 -31.55 3.65
C LEU A 540 -46.74 -31.32 3.77
N MET A 541 -47.17 -30.32 4.53
CA MET A 541 -48.59 -29.92 4.62
C MET A 541 -49.09 -29.24 3.34
N GLU A 542 -48.20 -28.64 2.55
CA GLU A 542 -48.53 -27.93 1.31
C GLU A 542 -48.58 -28.85 0.07
N ILE A 543 -48.29 -30.14 0.22
CA ILE A 543 -48.24 -31.11 -0.89
C ILE A 543 -49.05 -32.38 -0.58
N ASP A 544 -49.54 -33.03 -1.63
CA ASP A 544 -50.23 -34.32 -1.51
C ASP A 544 -49.23 -35.48 -1.39
N VAL A 545 -48.82 -35.74 -0.14
CA VAL A 545 -47.86 -36.80 0.21
C VAL A 545 -48.34 -38.19 -0.23
N ASP A 546 -49.65 -38.47 -0.13
CA ASP A 546 -50.20 -39.78 -0.47
C ASP A 546 -50.13 -40.05 -1.98
N THR A 547 -50.39 -39.03 -2.79
CA THR A 547 -50.24 -39.12 -4.25
C THR A 547 -48.78 -39.36 -4.65
N ILE A 548 -47.83 -38.68 -4.01
CA ILE A 548 -46.38 -38.85 -4.28
C ILE A 548 -45.92 -40.26 -3.87
N LYS A 549 -46.35 -40.75 -2.71
CA LYS A 549 -46.04 -42.11 -2.24
C LYS A 549 -46.56 -43.17 -3.20
N LYS A 550 -47.80 -43.03 -3.67
CA LYS A 550 -48.41 -43.96 -4.64
C LYS A 550 -47.68 -43.99 -5.97
N ALA A 551 -47.12 -42.86 -6.40
CA ALA A 551 -46.35 -42.78 -7.65
C ALA A 551 -45.01 -43.54 -7.59
N GLY A 552 -44.43 -43.72 -6.39
CA GLY A 552 -43.25 -44.57 -6.18
C GLY A 552 -42.00 -44.09 -6.91
N PHE A 553 -41.72 -42.78 -6.88
CA PHE A 553 -40.60 -42.19 -7.60
C PHE A 553 -39.24 -42.79 -7.23
N LYS A 554 -38.37 -42.93 -8.23
CA LYS A 554 -36.97 -43.29 -8.09
C LYS A 554 -36.10 -42.16 -8.61
N VAL A 555 -35.22 -41.62 -7.79
CA VAL A 555 -34.44 -40.41 -8.10
C VAL A 555 -32.96 -40.70 -7.92
N VAL A 556 -32.13 -40.15 -8.80
CA VAL A 556 -30.68 -40.02 -8.56
C VAL A 556 -30.43 -38.54 -8.26
N ILE A 557 -29.78 -38.25 -7.15
CA ILE A 557 -29.46 -36.87 -6.76
C ILE A 557 -27.99 -36.76 -6.41
N ASP A 558 -27.33 -35.72 -6.92
CA ASP A 558 -26.01 -35.31 -6.44
C ASP A 558 -26.17 -34.11 -5.50
N HIS A 559 -25.75 -34.29 -4.26
CA HIS A 559 -25.79 -33.24 -3.25
C HIS A 559 -24.64 -32.23 -3.40
N SER A 560 -23.66 -32.50 -4.27
CA SER A 560 -22.48 -31.68 -4.51
C SER A 560 -21.72 -31.33 -3.21
N ASN A 561 -21.75 -32.24 -2.23
CA ASN A 561 -21.23 -32.04 -0.87
C ASN A 561 -21.85 -30.84 -0.10
N GLY A 562 -23.05 -30.40 -0.50
CA GLY A 562 -23.75 -29.23 0.03
C GLY A 562 -24.82 -29.55 1.07
N SER A 563 -25.47 -28.51 1.58
CA SER A 563 -26.47 -28.58 2.67
C SER A 563 -27.76 -29.32 2.29
N SER A 564 -27.98 -29.59 1.01
CA SER A 564 -29.09 -30.42 0.54
C SER A 564 -29.05 -31.84 1.13
N SER A 565 -27.85 -32.38 1.37
CA SER A 565 -27.64 -33.68 2.03
C SER A 565 -28.22 -33.76 3.45
N GLN A 566 -28.49 -32.63 4.09
CA GLN A 566 -29.05 -32.58 5.45
C GLN A 566 -30.58 -32.60 5.47
N ILE A 567 -31.23 -32.37 4.32
CA ILE A 567 -32.70 -32.17 4.24
C ILE A 567 -33.35 -33.31 3.46
N PHE A 568 -32.84 -33.57 2.25
CA PHE A 568 -33.47 -34.49 1.31
C PHE A 568 -33.62 -35.92 1.81
N PRO A 569 -32.67 -36.54 2.55
CA PRO A 569 -32.83 -37.91 2.99
C PRO A 569 -34.09 -38.12 3.85
N THR A 570 -34.32 -37.21 4.81
CA THR A 570 -35.53 -37.25 5.65
C THR A 570 -36.79 -36.97 4.84
N LEU A 571 -36.75 -35.98 3.94
CA LEU A 571 -37.90 -35.62 3.10
C LEU A 571 -38.28 -36.74 2.12
N PHE A 572 -37.31 -37.39 1.49
CA PHE A 572 -37.52 -38.52 0.60
C PHE A 572 -38.08 -39.73 1.34
N GLY A 573 -37.62 -39.99 2.56
CA GLY A 573 -38.21 -40.99 3.44
C GLY A 573 -39.69 -40.71 3.73
N GLU A 574 -40.03 -39.47 4.09
CA GLU A 574 -41.42 -39.08 4.35
C GLU A 574 -42.30 -39.11 3.10
N LEU A 575 -41.73 -38.88 1.91
CA LEU A 575 -42.42 -38.94 0.61
C LEU A 575 -42.44 -40.34 -0.04
N GLY A 576 -41.77 -41.34 0.55
CA GLY A 576 -41.66 -42.69 -0.02
C GLY A 576 -40.85 -42.75 -1.32
N ILE A 577 -39.92 -41.80 -1.52
CA ILE A 577 -39.05 -41.73 -2.70
C ILE A 577 -37.83 -42.62 -2.49
N SER A 578 -37.53 -43.47 -3.48
CA SER A 578 -36.30 -44.27 -3.49
C SER A 578 -35.18 -43.47 -4.14
N ALA A 579 -34.22 -42.97 -3.35
CA ALA A 579 -33.12 -42.16 -3.85
C ALA A 579 -31.78 -42.93 -3.92
N VAL A 580 -31.02 -42.69 -4.99
CA VAL A 580 -29.57 -42.95 -5.07
C VAL A 580 -28.87 -41.62 -4.88
N GLU A 581 -28.19 -41.46 -3.74
CA GLU A 581 -27.56 -40.20 -3.36
C GLU A 581 -26.05 -40.21 -3.62
N LEU A 582 -25.59 -39.23 -4.40
CA LEU A 582 -24.19 -38.99 -4.71
C LEU A 582 -23.69 -37.80 -3.88
N ASN A 583 -22.42 -37.87 -3.44
CA ASN A 583 -21.75 -36.82 -2.64
C ASN A 583 -22.58 -36.30 -1.45
N ALA A 584 -23.31 -37.20 -0.76
CA ALA A 584 -24.26 -36.90 0.31
C ALA A 584 -23.61 -36.54 1.67
N THR A 585 -22.38 -36.03 1.65
CA THR A 585 -21.65 -35.60 2.86
C THR A 585 -21.29 -34.14 2.75
N LEU A 586 -21.65 -33.35 3.77
CA LEU A 586 -21.25 -31.95 3.84
C LEU A 586 -19.70 -31.86 3.86
N ASN A 587 -19.10 -31.25 2.84
CA ASN A 587 -17.65 -31.11 2.77
C ASN A 587 -17.24 -29.66 2.43
N PRO A 588 -16.61 -28.92 3.36
CA PRO A 588 -16.26 -27.51 3.15
C PRO A 588 -15.15 -27.28 2.12
N ARG A 589 -14.47 -28.35 1.66
CA ARG A 589 -13.28 -28.30 0.79
C ARG A 589 -13.42 -29.10 -0.51
N LYS A 590 -14.54 -29.79 -0.71
CA LYS A 590 -14.84 -30.50 -1.95
C LYS A 590 -16.05 -29.88 -2.61
N PHE A 591 -15.86 -29.43 -3.83
CA PHE A 591 -16.91 -28.88 -4.67
C PHE A 591 -17.00 -29.75 -5.92
N SER A 592 -18.21 -30.17 -6.30
CA SER A 592 -18.39 -30.82 -7.60
C SER A 592 -18.23 -29.76 -8.68
N SER A 593 -17.21 -29.90 -9.53
CA SER A 593 -16.92 -28.98 -10.64
C SER A 593 -17.58 -29.41 -11.95
N SER A 594 -18.46 -30.40 -11.93
CA SER A 594 -19.27 -30.80 -13.09
C SER A 594 -20.66 -31.28 -12.64
N PRO A 595 -21.71 -30.97 -13.42
CA PRO A 595 -23.02 -31.57 -13.22
C PRO A 595 -23.01 -33.08 -13.41
#